data_AF-A0ABD0ZYB3-F1
#
_entry.id   AF-A0ABD0ZYB3-F1
#
_cell.length_a   1.000
_cell.length_b   1.000
_cell.length_c   1.000
_cell.angle_alpha   90.00
_cell.angle_beta   90.00
_cell.angle_gamma   90.00
#
_symmetry.space_group_name_H-M   'P 1'
#
loop_
_entity.id
_entity.type
_entity.pdbx_description
1 polymer ?
#
loop_
_entity_poly.entity_id
_entity_poly.type
_entity_poly.pdbx_seq_one_letter_code
_entity_poly.pdbx_strand_id
1 'polypeptide(L)'
;MLQSILWAVQSMHHHKLTRVIFATEATYLIKAINRPKAWPSFQYQFSECLFGLKKIPFWRMEKEKALANRGATLIAQSVTSDARLQSYVARSYPSWLHGVFEDERVKSSV
;
A
#
# COMPACT_ATOMS: atom_id res chain seq x y z
N MET A 1 -8.89 3.54 1.89
CA MET A 1 -8.00 3.21 0.76
C MET A 1 -7.04 4.34 0.40
N LEU A 2 -7.50 5.60 0.32
CA LEU A 2 -6.61 6.75 0.13
C LEU A 2 -5.60 6.90 1.28
N GLN A 3 -6.10 6.84 2.52
CA GLN A 3 -5.30 6.98 3.73
C GLN A 3 -4.21 5.90 3.86
N SER A 4 -4.50 4.67 3.47
CA SER A 4 -3.54 3.57 3.54
C SER A 4 -2.33 3.79 2.64
N ILE A 5 -2.51 4.45 1.49
CA ILE A 5 -1.40 4.78 0.59
C ILE A 5 -0.61 5.97 1.10
N LEU A 6 -1.28 6.99 1.66
CA LEU A 6 -0.57 8.08 2.32
C LEU A 6 0.33 7.56 3.45
N TRP A 7 -0.20 6.68 4.30
CA TRP A 7 0.60 6.03 5.35
C TRP A 7 1.73 5.19 4.77
N ALA A 8 1.50 4.41 3.71
CA ALA A 8 2.57 3.67 3.05
C ALA A 8 3.68 4.60 2.55
N VAL A 9 3.34 5.70 1.88
CA VAL A 9 4.30 6.71 1.40
C VAL A 9 5.09 7.32 2.55
N GLN A 10 4.41 7.73 3.63
CA GLN A 10 5.05 8.28 4.83
C GLN A 10 5.98 7.27 5.49
N SER A 11 5.56 6.01 5.63
CA SER A 11 6.37 4.93 6.18
C SER A 11 7.63 4.73 5.34
N MET A 12 7.52 4.58 4.02
CA MET A 12 8.67 4.37 3.14
C MET A 12 9.67 5.53 3.23
N HIS A 13 9.17 6.77 3.31
CA HIS A 13 10.01 7.95 3.53
C HIS A 13 10.73 7.92 4.89
N HIS A 14 10.03 7.63 5.99
CA HIS A 14 10.63 7.54 7.33
C HIS A 14 11.66 6.41 7.44
N HIS A 15 11.46 5.32 6.70
CA HIS A 15 12.43 4.21 6.56
C HIS A 15 13.58 4.53 5.60
N LYS A 16 13.63 5.74 5.01
CA LYS A 16 14.67 6.20 4.08
C LYS A 16 14.80 5.32 2.84
N LEU A 17 13.72 4.67 2.42
CA LEU A 17 13.69 3.88 1.20
C LEU A 17 13.63 4.81 -0.01
N THR A 18 14.58 4.64 -0.93
CA THR A 18 14.74 5.53 -2.08
C THR A 18 14.18 4.99 -3.38
N ARG A 19 13.97 3.66 -3.46
CA ARG A 19 13.41 2.94 -4.61
C ARG A 19 12.24 2.10 -4.14
N VAL A 20 11.02 2.49 -4.52
CA VAL A 20 9.79 1.86 -4.02
C VAL A 20 8.80 1.61 -5.15
N ILE A 21 8.20 0.43 -5.19
CA ILE A 21 7.04 0.14 -6.04
C ILE A 21 5.83 0.03 -5.12
N PHE A 22 4.86 0.92 -5.32
CA PHE A 22 3.58 0.88 -4.64
C PHE A 22 2.58 0.14 -5.53
N ALA A 23 2.12 -1.02 -5.07
CA ALA A 23 1.24 -1.89 -5.83
C ALA A 23 -0.17 -1.89 -5.22
N THR A 24 -1.20 -1.69 -6.05
CA THR A 24 -2.60 -1.67 -5.57
C THR A 24 -3.57 -2.14 -6.65
N GLU A 25 -4.70 -2.68 -6.24
CA GLU A 25 -5.80 -3.04 -7.16
C GLU A 25 -6.60 -1.80 -7.61
N ALA A 26 -6.53 -0.69 -6.87
CA ALA A 26 -7.31 0.53 -7.10
C ALA A 26 -6.87 1.30 -8.36
N THR A 27 -7.42 0.92 -9.51
CA THR A 27 -7.07 1.52 -10.80
C THR A 27 -7.33 3.02 -10.89
N TYR A 28 -8.40 3.53 -10.25
CA TYR A 28 -8.70 4.97 -10.20
C TYR A 28 -7.58 5.76 -9.52
N LEU A 29 -7.01 5.17 -8.46
CA LEU A 29 -5.98 5.80 -7.65
C LEU A 29 -4.65 5.84 -8.41
N ILE A 30 -4.30 4.75 -9.10
CA ILE A 30 -3.12 4.69 -9.97
C ILE A 30 -3.22 5.77 -11.05
N LYS A 31 -4.39 5.89 -11.69
CA LYS A 31 -4.64 6.91 -12.72
C LYS A 31 -4.54 8.33 -12.16
N ALA A 32 -5.12 8.58 -11.00
CA ALA A 32 -5.07 9.90 -10.37
C ALA A 32 -3.65 10.32 -9.95
N ILE A 33 -2.85 9.40 -9.40
CA ILE A 33 -1.47 9.69 -8.98
C ILE A 33 -0.54 9.83 -10.19
N ASN A 34 -0.68 8.98 -11.21
CA ASN A 34 0.17 9.05 -12.39
C ASN A 34 -0.22 10.19 -13.35
N ARG A 35 -1.48 10.64 -13.33
CA ARG A 35 -1.99 11.72 -14.19
C ARG A 35 -2.88 12.71 -13.40
N PRO A 36 -2.34 13.44 -12.43
CA PRO A 36 -3.14 14.31 -11.55
C PRO A 36 -3.89 15.41 -12.29
N LYS A 37 -3.32 15.95 -13.39
CA LYS A 37 -3.98 16.97 -14.23
C LYS A 37 -5.25 16.45 -14.93
N ALA A 38 -5.36 15.15 -15.17
CA ALA A 38 -6.53 14.54 -15.80
C ALA A 38 -7.65 14.22 -14.79
N TRP A 39 -7.38 14.36 -13.48
CA TRP A 39 -8.31 14.03 -12.40
C TRP A 39 -8.45 15.19 -11.39
N PRO A 40 -8.86 16.39 -11.84
CA PRO A 40 -8.91 17.59 -11.00
C PRO A 40 -9.84 17.45 -9.78
N SER A 41 -10.94 16.71 -9.91
CA SER A 41 -11.89 16.44 -8.82
C SER A 41 -11.29 15.67 -7.63
N PHE A 42 -10.13 15.03 -7.83
CA PHE A 42 -9.42 14.30 -6.78
C PHE A 42 -8.13 14.98 -6.33
N GLN A 43 -7.83 16.17 -6.86
CA GLN A 43 -6.55 16.84 -6.63
C GLN A 43 -6.31 17.16 -5.15
N TYR A 44 -7.35 17.60 -4.43
CA TYR A 44 -7.27 17.88 -3.00
C TYR A 44 -7.03 16.60 -2.19
N GLN A 45 -7.71 15.52 -2.56
CA GLN A 45 -7.61 14.22 -1.90
C GLN A 45 -6.20 13.62 -2.06
N PHE A 46 -5.56 13.81 -3.22
CA PHE A 46 -4.24 13.24 -3.50
C PHE A 46 -3.07 14.19 -3.22
N SER A 47 -3.29 15.46 -2.87
CA SER A 47 -2.23 16.46 -2.71
C SER A 47 -1.16 16.03 -1.70
N GLU A 48 -1.59 15.53 -0.54
CA GLU A 48 -0.72 15.03 0.53
C GLU A 48 0.11 13.82 0.07
N CYS A 49 -0.52 12.89 -0.66
CA CYS A 49 0.16 11.74 -1.25
C CYS A 49 1.23 12.20 -2.24
N LEU A 50 0.88 13.10 -3.16
CA LEU A 50 1.80 13.64 -4.15
C LEU A 50 2.96 14.40 -3.50
N PHE A 51 2.70 15.13 -2.41
CA PHE A 51 3.75 15.80 -1.64
C PHE A 51 4.70 14.80 -0.96
N GLY A 52 4.17 13.73 -0.36
CA GLY A 52 4.97 12.66 0.22
C GLY A 52 5.82 11.93 -0.83
N LEU A 53 5.23 11.63 -1.99
CA LEU A 53 5.92 10.94 -3.09
C LEU A 53 7.09 11.73 -3.66
N LYS A 54 7.05 13.08 -3.65
CA LYS A 54 8.19 13.93 -4.04
C LYS A 54 9.44 13.71 -3.17
N LYS A 55 9.27 13.18 -1.94
CA LYS A 55 10.37 12.89 -1.01
C LYS A 55 11.03 11.54 -1.27
N ILE A 56 10.50 10.73 -2.19
CA ILE A 56 11.04 9.43 -2.58
C ILE A 56 11.61 9.60 -3.99
N PRO A 57 12.94 9.49 -4.22
CA PRO A 57 13.54 9.79 -5.51
C PRO A 57 13.06 8.89 -6.65
N PHE A 58 12.89 7.60 -6.38
CA PHE A 58 12.46 6.63 -7.37
C PHE A 58 11.24 5.89 -6.85
N TRP A 59 10.08 6.17 -7.42
CA TRP A 59 8.87 5.43 -7.13
C TRP A 59 8.06 5.15 -8.37
N ARG A 60 7.26 4.08 -8.32
CA ARG A 60 6.21 3.77 -9.30
C ARG A 60 4.95 3.31 -8.60
N MET A 61 3.81 3.60 -9.23
CA MET A 61 2.51 3.10 -8.82
C MET A 61 2.03 2.10 -9.87
N GLU A 62 1.84 0.86 -9.47
CA GLU A 62 1.51 -0.25 -10.38
C GLU A 62 0.20 -0.93 -9.97
N LYS A 63 -0.48 -1.50 -10.97
CA LYS A 63 -1.70 -2.28 -10.76
C LYS A 63 -1.29 -3.69 -10.36
N GLU A 64 -1.79 -4.14 -9.22
CA GLU A 64 -1.63 -5.51 -8.77
C GLU A 64 -2.96 -6.26 -8.77
N LYS A 65 -2.90 -7.58 -9.00
CA LYS A 65 -4.07 -8.46 -8.88
C LYS A 65 -4.48 -8.59 -7.42
N ALA A 66 -5.79 -8.65 -7.16
CA ALA A 66 -6.35 -8.86 -5.82
C ALA A 66 -5.70 -10.04 -5.08
N LEU A 67 -5.45 -11.14 -5.80
CA LEU A 67 -4.84 -12.35 -5.26
C LEU A 67 -3.38 -12.15 -4.83
N ALA A 68 -2.60 -11.37 -5.58
CA ALA A 68 -1.21 -11.09 -5.23
C ALA A 68 -1.10 -10.03 -4.11
N ASN A 69 -2.13 -9.21 -3.92
CA ASN A 69 -2.22 -8.24 -2.83
C ASN A 69 -3.06 -8.75 -1.64
N ARG A 70 -3.29 -10.07 -1.56
CA ARG A 70 -4.20 -10.68 -0.57
C ARG A 70 -3.76 -10.41 0.87
N GLY A 71 -2.46 -10.46 1.15
CA GLY A 71 -1.93 -10.14 2.49
C GLY A 71 -2.35 -8.75 2.98
N ALA A 72 -2.24 -7.72 2.14
CA ALA A 72 -2.67 -6.37 2.49
C ALA A 72 -4.19 -6.29 2.75
N THR A 73 -4.99 -7.00 1.95
CA THR A 73 -6.44 -7.11 2.15
C THR A 73 -6.79 -7.78 3.46
N LEU A 74 -6.12 -8.89 3.81
CA LEU A 74 -6.35 -9.60 5.08
C LEU A 74 -5.95 -8.75 6.30
N ILE A 75 -4.88 -7.96 6.19
CA ILE A 75 -4.52 -6.98 7.24
C ILE A 75 -5.63 -5.95 7.41
N ALA A 76 -6.14 -5.36 6.32
CA ALA A 76 -7.23 -4.40 6.41
C ALA A 76 -8.51 -5.01 7.01
N GLN A 77 -8.89 -6.22 6.56
CA GLN A 77 -10.03 -6.97 7.09
C GLN A 77 -9.89 -7.27 8.58
N SER A 78 -8.68 -7.59 9.03
CA SER A 78 -8.45 -7.88 10.45
C SER A 78 -8.79 -6.70 11.38
N VAL A 79 -8.66 -5.47 10.88
CA VAL A 79 -9.05 -4.26 11.62
C VAL A 79 -10.53 -3.95 11.45
N THR A 80 -11.07 -4.04 10.23
CA THR A 80 -12.45 -3.64 9.93
C THR A 80 -13.51 -4.65 10.37
N SER A 81 -13.15 -5.93 10.38
CA SER A 81 -14.08 -7.05 10.60
C SER A 81 -13.77 -7.82 11.87
N ASP A 82 -12.48 -8.03 12.18
CA ASP A 82 -12.06 -8.86 13.32
C ASP A 82 -11.66 -8.04 14.57
N ALA A 83 -11.88 -6.71 14.54
CA ALA A 83 -11.58 -5.77 15.61
C ALA A 83 -10.14 -5.86 16.17
N ARG A 84 -9.17 -6.24 15.33
CA ARG A 84 -7.74 -6.22 15.71
C ARG A 84 -7.18 -4.81 15.60
N LEU A 85 -7.56 -3.97 16.58
CA LEU A 85 -7.23 -2.54 16.59
C LEU A 85 -5.75 -2.25 16.89
N GLN A 86 -5.00 -3.24 17.38
CA GLN A 86 -3.58 -3.10 17.65
C GLN A 86 -2.76 -3.33 16.37
N SER A 87 -1.96 -2.33 15.99
CA SER A 87 -1.14 -2.39 14.77
C SER A 87 -0.08 -3.49 14.85
N TYR A 88 0.00 -4.32 13.81
CA TYR A 88 1.09 -5.29 13.65
C TYR A 88 2.47 -4.61 13.59
N VAL A 89 2.53 -3.36 13.12
CA VAL A 89 3.77 -2.57 13.11
C VAL A 89 4.24 -2.23 14.53
N ALA A 90 3.31 -2.04 15.47
CA ALA A 90 3.63 -1.70 16.85
C ALA A 90 3.93 -2.92 17.73
N ARG A 91 3.32 -4.08 17.42
CA ARG A 91 3.43 -5.29 18.25
C ARG A 91 4.51 -6.25 17.77
N SER A 92 4.38 -6.75 16.54
CA SER A 92 5.28 -7.73 15.91
C SER A 92 4.69 -8.17 14.56
N TYR A 93 5.45 -8.98 13.81
CA TYR A 93 4.96 -9.71 12.64
C TYR A 93 3.54 -10.30 12.85
N PRO A 94 2.63 -10.16 11.87
CA PRO A 94 1.26 -10.66 11.97
C PRO A 94 1.20 -12.19 11.89
N SER A 95 1.38 -12.86 13.03
CA SER A 95 1.43 -14.34 13.13
C SER A 95 0.19 -15.04 12.59
N TRP A 96 -0.97 -14.38 12.60
CA TRP A 96 -2.21 -14.92 12.04
C TRP A 96 -2.23 -15.00 10.51
N LEU A 97 -1.26 -14.39 9.83
CA LEU A 97 -1.07 -14.48 8.37
C LEU A 97 0.11 -15.37 7.99
N HIS A 98 0.71 -16.08 8.94
CA HIS A 98 1.93 -16.83 8.70
C HIS A 98 1.81 -17.82 7.54
N GLY A 99 0.77 -18.65 7.54
CA GLY A 99 0.54 -19.60 6.44
C GLY A 99 0.32 -18.94 5.08
N VAL A 100 -0.32 -17.76 5.04
CA VAL A 100 -0.54 -17.03 3.78
C VAL A 100 0.78 -16.58 3.17
N PHE A 101 1.66 -16.01 3.99
CA PHE A 101 2.95 -15.50 3.52
C PHE A 101 3.94 -16.63 3.15
N GLU A 102 3.93 -17.75 3.87
CA GLU A 102 4.74 -18.92 3.49
C GLU A 102 4.28 -19.51 2.15
N ASP A 103 2.97 -19.67 1.94
CA ASP A 103 2.41 -20.18 0.67
C ASP A 103 2.75 -19.28 -0.53
N GLU A 104 2.77 -17.96 -0.34
CA GLU A 104 3.11 -16.98 -1.39
C GLU A 104 4.62 -16.98 -1.71
N ARG A 105 5.47 -17.19 -0.71
CA ARG A 105 6.92 -17.30 -0.90
C ARG A 105 7.29 -18.51 -1.76
N VAL A 106 6.63 -19.65 -1.57
CA VAL A 106 6.87 -20.87 -2.34
C VAL A 106 6.52 -20.68 -3.82
N LYS A 107 5.41 -19.97 -4.11
CA LYS A 107 4.95 -19.70 -5.49
C LYS A 107 5.84 -18.74 -6.28
N SER A 108 6.67 -17.96 -5.60
CA SER A 108 7.57 -16.98 -6.21
C SER A 108 8.89 -17.60 -6.72
N SER A 109 9.11 -18.89 -6.43
CA SER A 109 10.37 -19.61 -6.71
C SER A 109 10.28 -20.53 -7.95
N VAL A 110 9.29 -20.32 -8.83
CA VAL A 110 9.07 -21.07 -10.08
C VAL A 110 9.09 -20.13 -11.27
#